data_AF-A0A3P8QJD0-F1
#
_entry.id   AF-A0A3P8QJD0-F1
#
_cell.length_a   1.000
_cell.length_b   1.000
_cell.length_c   1.000
_cell.angle_alpha   90.00
_cell.angle_beta   90.00
_cell.angle_gamma   90.00
#
_symmetry.space_group_name_H-M   'P 1'
#
loop_
_entity.id
_entity.type
_entity.pdbx_description
1 polymer ?
#
loop_
_entity_poly.entity_id
_entity_poly.type
_entity_poly.pdbx_seq_one_letter_code
_entity_poly.pdbx_strand_id
1 'polypeptide(L)'
;WHGDYEKNMSYTLIEVRCFLQDFLNHSTAKQNLVKSYELMLDFYGIVLCDEKTGEVRRAKHWEERFDNLNSHTHNSLRITRILKCLGNLGYRHYQAPLVRFFLEETLVNGQLPNIRDSVLSYFMFAVLDKKKRRRLIKYAYLNYEPKDEFVWCPKKIQKLWSKQPKAAKEEAADSLESQEDTVISDNESCNNAEYESHEGEETFSHNED
;
A
#
# COMPACT_ATOMS: atom_id res chain seq x y z
N TRP A 1 -2.31 45.44 8.96
CA TRP A 1 -1.41 44.35 9.37
C TRP A 1 -2.15 43.07 9.75
N HIS A 2 -2.80 42.95 10.93
CA HIS A 2 -3.44 41.68 11.32
C HIS A 2 -4.62 41.27 10.41
N GLY A 3 -5.55 42.19 10.15
CA GLY A 3 -6.73 41.91 9.31
C GLY A 3 -6.43 41.65 7.83
N ASP A 4 -5.30 42.13 7.31
CA ASP A 4 -4.87 41.88 5.93
C ASP A 4 -4.28 40.47 5.79
N TYR A 5 -3.53 40.01 6.80
CA TYR A 5 -3.03 38.65 6.88
C TYR A 5 -4.16 37.62 6.97
N GLU A 6 -5.16 37.87 7.82
CA GLU A 6 -6.32 36.99 7.96
C GLU A 6 -7.18 36.93 6.69
N LYS A 7 -7.40 38.08 6.03
CA LYS A 7 -8.05 38.12 4.71
C LYS A 7 -7.26 37.35 3.66
N ASN A 8 -5.95 37.59 3.52
CA ASN A 8 -5.12 36.89 2.53
C ASN A 8 -5.06 35.38 2.78
N MET A 9 -5.04 34.95 4.05
CA MET A 9 -5.15 33.53 4.42
C MET A 9 -6.53 32.95 4.09
N SER A 10 -7.61 33.72 4.28
CA SER A 10 -8.97 33.33 3.89
C SER A 10 -9.11 33.17 2.37
N TYR A 11 -8.61 34.12 1.58
CA TYR A 11 -8.66 34.06 0.11
C TYR A 11 -7.86 32.87 -0.43
N THR A 12 -6.61 32.66 0.01
CA THR A 12 -5.81 31.52 -0.43
C THR A 12 -6.41 30.16 -0.04
N LEU A 13 -7.05 30.06 1.12
CA LEU A 13 -7.81 28.85 1.50
C LEU A 13 -9.03 28.61 0.59
N ILE A 14 -9.73 29.67 0.17
CA ILE A 14 -10.87 29.58 -0.75
C ILE A 14 -10.39 29.15 -2.14
N GLU A 15 -9.35 29.79 -2.69
CA GLU A 15 -8.77 29.46 -4.00
C GLU A 15 -8.30 28.01 -4.07
N VAL A 16 -7.55 27.55 -3.06
CA VAL A 16 -7.12 26.15 -2.97
C VAL A 16 -8.32 25.20 -2.91
N ARG A 17 -9.39 25.56 -2.19
CA ARG A 17 -10.60 24.73 -2.11
C ARG A 17 -11.35 24.67 -3.44
N CYS A 18 -11.44 25.77 -4.17
CA CYS A 18 -12.04 25.82 -5.51
C CYS A 18 -11.22 24.98 -6.51
N PHE A 19 -9.90 25.18 -6.59
CA PHE A 19 -9.02 24.36 -7.44
C PHE A 19 -9.15 22.86 -7.17
N LEU A 20 -9.19 22.48 -5.88
CA LEU A 20 -9.39 21.07 -5.50
C LEU A 20 -10.75 20.54 -5.96
N GLN A 21 -11.81 21.34 -5.86
CA GLN A 21 -13.14 20.97 -6.33
C GLN A 21 -13.18 20.80 -7.86
N ASP A 22 -12.56 21.71 -8.61
CA ASP A 22 -12.50 21.67 -10.07
C ASP A 22 -11.68 20.47 -10.57
N PHE A 23 -10.51 20.21 -9.95
CA PHE A 23 -9.73 19.01 -10.20
C PHE A 23 -10.52 17.73 -9.91
N LEU A 24 -11.27 17.71 -8.80
CA LEU A 24 -12.12 16.57 -8.44
C LEU A 24 -13.32 16.38 -9.38
N ASN A 25 -13.68 17.38 -10.18
CA ASN A 25 -14.73 17.28 -11.21
C ASN A 25 -14.18 16.87 -12.59
N HIS A 26 -12.86 17.00 -12.84
CA HIS A 26 -12.27 16.76 -14.16
C HIS A 26 -11.67 15.34 -14.31
N SER A 27 -12.36 14.46 -15.04
CA SER A 27 -11.95 13.06 -15.26
C SER A 27 -10.56 12.90 -15.90
N THR A 28 -10.25 13.66 -16.95
CA THR A 28 -8.93 13.62 -17.62
C THR A 28 -7.78 14.02 -16.69
N ALA A 29 -7.98 15.01 -15.81
CA ALA A 29 -6.95 15.46 -14.87
C ALA A 29 -6.62 14.37 -13.84
N LYS A 30 -7.65 13.64 -13.36
CA LYS A 30 -7.50 12.44 -12.52
C LYS A 30 -6.72 11.32 -13.21
N GLN A 31 -7.09 10.99 -14.44
CA GLN A 31 -6.38 9.96 -15.23
C GLN A 31 -4.91 10.34 -15.47
N ASN A 32 -4.64 11.60 -15.81
CA ASN A 32 -3.29 12.10 -16.02
C ASN A 32 -2.46 12.10 -14.72
N LEU A 33 -3.09 12.33 -13.56
CA LEU A 33 -2.41 12.20 -12.26
C LEU A 33 -2.00 10.75 -11.97
N VAL A 34 -2.87 9.77 -12.25
CA VAL A 34 -2.54 8.34 -12.05
C VAL A 34 -1.41 7.93 -12.99
N LYS A 35 -1.49 8.24 -14.29
CA LYS A 35 -0.39 7.99 -15.26
C LYS A 35 0.92 8.63 -14.84
N SER A 36 0.87 9.87 -14.33
CA SER A 36 2.06 10.58 -13.83
C SER A 36 2.62 9.93 -12.56
N TYR A 37 1.76 9.37 -11.71
CA TYR A 37 2.17 8.61 -10.53
C TYR A 37 2.84 7.29 -10.91
N GLU A 38 2.28 6.53 -11.85
CA GLU A 38 2.89 5.29 -12.38
C GLU A 38 4.27 5.54 -13.00
N LEU A 39 4.41 6.56 -13.85
CA LEU A 39 5.70 6.96 -14.42
C LEU A 39 6.73 7.33 -13.35
N MET A 40 6.29 8.03 -12.29
CA MET A 40 7.16 8.37 -11.16
C MET A 40 7.51 7.15 -10.30
N LEU A 41 6.61 6.17 -10.15
CA LEU A 41 6.92 4.91 -9.46
C LEU A 41 7.95 4.09 -10.26
N ASP A 42 7.78 3.96 -11.57
CA ASP A 42 8.67 3.17 -12.42
C ASP A 42 10.11 3.74 -12.44
N PHE A 43 10.22 5.07 -12.45
CA PHE A 43 11.49 5.78 -12.26
C PHE A 43 12.21 5.42 -10.94
N TYR A 44 11.47 5.01 -9.90
CA TYR A 44 12.02 4.53 -8.62
C TYR A 44 12.11 3.01 -8.52
N GLY A 45 11.84 2.25 -9.60
CA GLY A 45 11.86 0.79 -9.58
C GLY A 45 10.64 0.18 -8.89
N ILE A 46 9.51 0.89 -8.89
CA ILE A 46 8.26 0.51 -8.23
C ILE A 46 7.15 0.41 -9.28
N VAL A 47 6.23 -0.53 -9.13
CA VAL A 47 5.05 -0.65 -10.01
C VAL A 47 3.76 -0.65 -9.20
N LEU A 48 2.76 0.09 -9.69
CA LEU A 48 1.38 0.08 -9.19
C LEU A 48 0.72 -1.22 -9.65
N CYS A 49 0.21 -2.01 -8.69
CA CYS A 49 -0.43 -3.30 -8.96
C CYS A 49 -1.96 -3.18 -9.02
N ASP A 50 -2.52 -2.25 -8.26
CA ASP A 50 -3.96 -2.03 -8.18
C ASP A 50 -4.26 -0.54 -7.92
N GLU A 51 -4.91 0.10 -8.90
CA GLU A 51 -5.39 1.49 -8.83
C GLU A 51 -6.49 1.72 -7.78
N LYS A 52 -7.18 0.68 -7.28
CA LYS A 52 -8.25 0.84 -6.27
C LYS A 52 -7.69 0.87 -4.85
N THR A 53 -6.75 -0.03 -4.53
CA THR A 53 -6.10 -0.06 -3.21
C THR A 53 -4.88 0.84 -3.11
N GLY A 54 -4.19 1.08 -4.24
CA GLY A 54 -2.89 1.73 -4.29
C GLY A 54 -1.73 0.78 -4.00
N GLU A 55 -1.92 -0.54 -4.12
CA GLU A 55 -0.88 -1.53 -3.84
C GLU A 55 0.33 -1.37 -4.79
N VAL A 56 1.54 -1.43 -4.24
CA VAL A 56 2.79 -1.27 -4.99
C VAL A 56 3.78 -2.37 -4.63
N ARG A 57 4.62 -2.77 -5.60
CA ARG A 57 5.73 -3.72 -5.42
C ARG A 57 6.95 -3.28 -6.23
N ARG A 58 8.06 -4.02 -6.09
CA ARG A 58 9.25 -3.85 -6.93
C ARG A 58 8.92 -4.09 -8.42
N ALA A 59 9.38 -3.21 -9.29
CA ALA A 59 9.39 -3.42 -10.73
C ALA A 59 10.43 -4.50 -11.12
N LYS A 60 10.48 -4.91 -12.39
CA LYS A 60 11.47 -5.93 -12.84
C LYS A 60 12.90 -5.40 -12.77
N HIS A 61 13.09 -4.13 -13.11
CA HIS A 61 14.35 -3.37 -13.15
C HIS A 61 14.62 -2.61 -11.84
N TRP A 62 14.16 -3.12 -10.69
CA TRP A 62 14.22 -2.40 -9.42
C TRP A 62 15.66 -2.12 -8.94
N GLU A 63 16.61 -3.01 -9.22
CA GLU A 63 18.00 -2.95 -8.72
C GLU A 63 18.71 -1.66 -9.17
N GLU A 64 18.86 -1.45 -10.49
CA GLU A 64 19.44 -0.23 -11.08
C GLU A 64 18.72 1.05 -10.62
N ARG A 65 17.40 0.99 -10.44
CA ARG A 65 16.59 2.13 -9.99
C ARG A 65 16.79 2.44 -8.51
N PHE A 66 17.05 1.43 -7.68
CA PHE A 66 17.33 1.60 -6.25
C PHE A 66 18.72 2.19 -6.03
N ASP A 67 19.71 1.82 -6.83
CA ASP A 67 21.04 2.46 -6.83
C ASP A 67 20.93 3.95 -7.17
N ASN A 68 20.17 4.29 -8.21
CA ASN A 68 19.86 5.68 -8.56
C ASN A 68 19.08 6.43 -7.46
N LEU A 69 18.13 5.76 -6.79
CA LEU A 69 17.37 6.32 -5.68
C LEU A 69 18.26 6.63 -4.48
N ASN A 70 19.15 5.70 -4.10
CA ASN A 70 20.12 5.89 -3.03
C ASN A 70 21.16 6.97 -3.33
N SER A 71 21.62 7.07 -4.58
CA SER A 71 22.68 8.00 -4.99
C SER A 71 22.27 9.47 -4.94
N HIS A 72 20.96 9.77 -5.04
CA HIS A 72 20.46 11.13 -5.24
C HIS A 72 19.49 11.58 -4.13
N THR A 73 20.03 12.29 -3.13
CA THR A 73 19.30 12.77 -1.94
C THR A 73 18.01 13.53 -2.24
N HIS A 74 17.96 14.29 -3.34
CA HIS A 74 16.80 15.07 -3.75
C HIS A 74 15.56 14.20 -4.12
N ASN A 75 15.73 12.91 -4.38
CA ASN A 75 14.62 11.99 -4.63
C ASN A 75 13.69 11.88 -3.42
N SER A 76 14.22 11.94 -2.19
CA SER A 76 13.40 11.99 -0.96
C SER A 76 12.42 13.17 -0.96
N LEU A 77 12.86 14.32 -1.48
CA LEU A 77 12.05 15.54 -1.63
C LEU A 77 11.06 15.44 -2.79
N ARG A 78 11.35 14.66 -3.84
CA ARG A 78 10.39 14.37 -4.93
C ARG A 78 9.28 13.43 -4.45
N ILE A 79 9.64 12.33 -3.77
CA ILE A 79 8.68 11.40 -3.14
C ILE A 79 7.81 12.13 -2.11
N THR A 80 8.38 13.03 -1.31
CA THR A 80 7.63 13.94 -0.42
C THR A 80 6.55 14.74 -1.15
N ARG A 81 6.86 15.32 -2.30
CA ARG A 81 5.90 16.09 -3.12
C ARG A 81 4.80 15.18 -3.68
N ILE A 82 5.13 13.96 -4.13
CA ILE A 82 4.16 12.94 -4.55
C ILE A 82 3.20 12.61 -3.40
N LEU A 83 3.72 12.29 -2.22
CA LEU A 83 2.88 11.96 -1.04
C LEU A 83 1.94 13.10 -0.66
N LYS A 84 2.39 14.36 -0.71
CA LYS A 84 1.55 15.54 -0.46
C LYS A 84 0.48 15.72 -1.56
N CYS A 85 0.87 15.58 -2.82
CA CYS A 85 -0.03 15.65 -3.98
C CYS A 85 -1.18 14.62 -3.85
N LEU A 86 -0.84 13.35 -3.62
CA LEU A 86 -1.81 12.26 -3.41
C LEU A 86 -2.76 12.54 -2.24
N GLY A 87 -2.24 13.08 -1.13
CA GLY A 87 -3.05 13.41 0.04
C GLY A 87 -4.07 14.54 -0.21
N ASN A 88 -3.67 15.55 -0.98
CA ASN A 88 -4.46 16.73 -1.29
C ASN A 88 -5.49 16.47 -2.40
N LEU A 89 -5.11 15.78 -3.48
CA LEU A 89 -5.93 15.53 -4.66
C LEU A 89 -6.90 14.32 -4.53
N GLY A 90 -7.10 13.80 -3.31
CA GLY A 90 -8.08 12.74 -3.01
C GLY A 90 -7.53 11.30 -3.00
N TYR A 91 -6.32 11.07 -3.51
CA TYR A 91 -5.66 9.76 -3.61
C TYR A 91 -5.00 9.31 -2.29
N ARG A 92 -5.68 9.56 -1.16
CA ARG A 92 -5.19 9.21 0.20
C ARG A 92 -4.98 7.71 0.41
N HIS A 93 -5.60 6.87 -0.42
CA HIS A 93 -5.43 5.42 -0.36
C HIS A 93 -4.02 5.00 -0.79
N TYR A 94 -3.42 5.64 -1.81
CA TYR A 94 -2.06 5.37 -2.30
C TYR A 94 -0.94 5.73 -1.30
N GLN A 95 -1.17 6.69 -0.40
CA GLN A 95 -0.14 7.16 0.51
C GLN A 95 0.40 6.04 1.42
N ALA A 96 -0.47 5.19 1.96
CA ALA A 96 -0.07 4.21 2.97
C ALA A 96 0.65 2.96 2.40
N PRO A 97 0.22 2.36 1.27
CA PRO A 97 0.99 1.32 0.60
C PRO A 97 2.38 1.78 0.19
N LEU A 98 2.51 2.98 -0.43
CA LEU A 98 3.81 3.50 -0.85
C LEU A 98 4.77 3.72 0.35
N VAL A 99 4.27 4.25 1.47
CA VAL A 99 5.11 4.39 2.67
C VAL A 99 5.40 3.06 3.35
N ARG A 100 4.49 2.08 3.28
CA ARG A 100 4.75 0.71 3.75
C ARG A 100 5.86 0.06 2.92
N PHE A 101 5.83 0.19 1.60
CA PHE A 101 6.87 -0.29 0.69
C PHE A 101 8.24 0.27 1.09
N PHE A 102 8.36 1.59 1.25
CA PHE A 102 9.63 2.16 1.68
C PHE A 102 10.06 1.75 3.10
N LEU A 103 9.13 1.48 4.03
CA LEU A 103 9.49 0.90 5.34
C LEU A 103 10.02 -0.54 5.22
N GLU A 104 9.46 -1.34 4.32
CA GLU A 104 9.95 -2.70 4.00
C GLU A 104 11.38 -2.64 3.46
N GLU A 105 11.60 -1.79 2.45
CA GLU A 105 12.90 -1.69 1.76
C GLU A 105 14.00 -1.05 2.59
N THR A 106 13.64 -0.26 3.62
CA THR A 106 14.61 0.42 4.49
C THR A 106 14.88 -0.30 5.80
N LEU A 107 13.92 -1.05 6.36
CA LEU A 107 14.04 -1.69 7.68
C LEU A 107 14.15 -3.22 7.63
N VAL A 108 13.60 -3.86 6.59
CA VAL A 108 13.59 -5.33 6.47
C VAL A 108 14.59 -5.78 5.42
N ASN A 109 14.51 -5.23 4.21
CA ASN A 109 15.37 -5.67 3.10
C ASN A 109 16.72 -4.92 3.03
N GLY A 110 16.86 -3.80 3.73
CA GLY A 110 18.09 -3.00 3.81
C GLY A 110 18.56 -2.36 2.49
N GLN A 111 17.72 -2.33 1.45
CA GLN A 111 18.10 -1.94 0.09
C GLN A 111 18.14 -0.42 -0.13
N LEU A 112 17.45 0.37 0.69
CA LEU A 112 17.32 1.83 0.50
C LEU A 112 17.85 2.66 1.69
N PRO A 113 19.08 2.42 2.20
CA PRO A 113 19.57 3.04 3.43
C PRO A 113 19.51 4.58 3.41
N ASN A 114 19.80 5.21 2.26
CA ASN A 114 19.93 6.66 2.16
C ASN A 114 18.60 7.43 2.24
N ILE A 115 17.45 6.74 2.12
CA ILE A 115 16.13 7.36 2.35
C ILE A 115 15.54 7.03 3.72
N ARG A 116 16.15 6.13 4.51
CA ARG A 116 15.61 5.60 5.78
C ARG A 116 15.11 6.72 6.70
N ASP A 117 15.92 7.75 6.89
CA ASP A 117 15.60 8.85 7.80
C ASP A 117 14.47 9.75 7.25
N SER A 118 14.34 9.86 5.92
CA SER A 118 13.21 10.53 5.27
C SER A 118 11.91 9.73 5.42
N VAL A 119 11.99 8.39 5.33
CA VAL A 119 10.84 7.50 5.55
C VAL A 119 10.33 7.65 6.99
N LEU A 120 11.25 7.56 7.95
CA LEU A 120 10.94 7.61 9.37
C LEU A 120 10.48 8.99 9.85
N SER A 121 11.14 10.06 9.41
CA SER A 121 10.92 11.42 9.91
C SER A 121 9.88 12.22 9.13
N TYR A 122 9.61 11.85 7.87
CA TYR A 122 8.70 12.60 7.01
C TYR A 122 7.60 11.74 6.38
N PHE A 123 7.94 10.64 5.68
CA PHE A 123 6.97 9.95 4.82
C PHE A 123 5.81 9.36 5.64
N MET A 124 6.09 8.73 6.79
CA MET A 124 5.05 8.28 7.72
C MET A 124 4.09 9.40 8.12
N PHE A 125 4.58 10.62 8.32
CA PHE A 125 3.78 11.77 8.75
C PHE A 125 3.07 12.50 7.60
N ALA A 126 3.49 12.29 6.35
CA ALA A 126 2.77 12.75 5.17
C ALA A 126 1.44 12.01 4.95
N VAL A 127 1.30 10.78 5.46
CA VAL A 127 0.05 9.99 5.40
C VAL A 127 -1.04 10.68 6.23
N LEU A 128 -2.12 11.12 5.56
CA LEU A 128 -3.21 11.88 6.19
C LEU A 128 -4.16 11.00 7.03
N ASP A 129 -4.37 9.76 6.62
CA ASP A 129 -5.17 8.80 7.37
C ASP A 129 -4.48 8.43 8.70
N LYS A 130 -5.04 8.92 9.81
CA LYS A 130 -4.51 8.71 11.17
C LYS A 130 -4.47 7.23 11.58
N LYS A 131 -5.37 6.38 11.08
CA LYS A 131 -5.43 4.93 11.40
C LYS A 131 -4.36 4.18 10.61
N LYS A 132 -4.21 4.45 9.31
CA LYS A 132 -3.13 3.90 8.49
C LYS A 132 -1.75 4.36 8.98
N ARG A 133 -1.58 5.65 9.30
CA ARG A 133 -0.33 6.18 9.88
C ARG A 133 0.07 5.50 11.19
N ARG A 134 -0.86 5.26 12.11
CA ARG A 134 -0.59 4.49 13.35
C ARG A 134 -0.11 3.07 13.06
N ARG A 135 -0.67 2.40 12.04
CA ARG A 135 -0.22 1.07 11.60
C ARG A 135 1.21 1.12 11.04
N LEU A 136 1.56 2.15 10.26
CA LEU A 136 2.92 2.36 9.76
C LEU A 136 3.93 2.61 10.89
N ILE A 137 3.58 3.42 11.89
CA ILE A 137 4.46 3.65 13.06
C ILE A 137 4.64 2.35 13.88
N LYS A 138 3.59 1.54 14.05
CA LYS A 138 3.72 0.20 14.66
C LYS A 138 4.62 -0.70 13.82
N TYR A 139 4.49 -0.67 12.50
CA TYR A 139 5.32 -1.45 11.58
C TYR A 139 6.80 -1.05 11.66
N ALA A 140 7.07 0.25 11.62
CA ALA A 140 8.41 0.80 11.76
C ALA A 140 9.03 0.40 13.11
N TYR A 141 8.30 0.58 14.22
CA TYR A 141 8.78 0.17 15.55
C TYR A 141 9.15 -1.32 15.62
N LEU A 142 8.33 -2.21 15.05
CA LEU A 142 8.59 -3.65 15.11
C LEU A 142 9.85 -4.08 14.34
N ASN A 143 10.16 -3.43 13.21
CA ASN A 143 11.29 -3.80 12.35
C ASN A 143 12.54 -2.92 12.50
N TYR A 144 12.45 -1.78 13.21
CA TYR A 144 13.60 -0.92 13.46
C TYR A 144 14.48 -1.49 14.58
N GLU A 145 15.78 -1.59 14.35
CA GLU A 145 16.79 -1.86 15.37
C GLU A 145 17.87 -0.75 15.37
N PRO A 146 18.38 -0.33 16.54
CA PRO A 146 18.01 -0.81 17.88
C PRO A 146 16.70 -0.17 18.40
N LYS A 147 15.89 -0.94 19.13
CA LYS A 147 14.52 -0.54 19.56
C LYS A 147 14.45 0.72 20.45
N ASP A 148 15.51 1.05 21.18
CA ASP A 148 15.56 2.18 22.12
C ASP A 148 15.81 3.53 21.44
N GLU A 149 16.45 3.54 20.26
CA GLU A 149 16.62 4.73 19.42
C GLU A 149 15.32 5.15 18.68
N PHE A 150 14.26 4.32 18.70
CA PHE A 150 13.00 4.61 18.01
C PHE A 150 12.15 5.69 18.71
N VAL A 151 12.49 6.96 18.47
CA VAL A 151 11.85 8.15 19.08
C VAL A 151 10.36 8.33 18.76
N TRP A 152 9.84 7.73 17.70
CA TRP A 152 8.45 7.95 17.23
C TRP A 152 7.39 7.14 17.99
N CYS A 153 7.76 6.29 18.94
CA CYS A 153 6.84 5.53 19.78
C CYS A 153 7.07 5.83 21.27
N PRO A 154 6.08 6.39 22.01
CA PRO A 154 6.20 6.61 23.45
C PRO A 154 6.46 5.31 24.23
N LYS A 155 7.35 5.34 25.23
CA LYS A 155 7.75 4.16 26.04
C LYS A 155 6.58 3.33 26.62
N LYS A 156 5.43 3.95 26.91
CA LYS A 156 4.20 3.24 27.34
C LYS A 156 3.60 2.37 26.23
N ILE A 157 3.63 2.84 24.99
CA ILE A 157 3.12 2.14 23.80
C ILE A 157 4.13 1.09 23.33
N GLN A 158 5.44 1.38 23.41
CA GLN A 158 6.50 0.39 23.20
C GLN A 158 6.24 -0.85 24.08
N LYS A 159 6.11 -0.67 25.41
CA LYS A 159 5.78 -1.77 26.36
C LYS A 159 4.49 -2.54 26.05
N LEU A 160 3.50 -1.93 25.39
CA LEU A 160 2.27 -2.61 24.98
C LEU A 160 2.49 -3.45 23.71
N TRP A 161 3.28 -2.95 22.75
CA TRP A 161 3.57 -3.65 21.50
C TRP A 161 4.61 -4.76 21.68
N SER A 162 5.60 -4.61 22.56
CA SER A 162 6.55 -5.69 22.93
C SER A 162 5.90 -6.86 23.65
N LYS A 163 4.69 -6.67 24.21
CA LYS A 163 3.93 -7.72 24.92
C LYS A 163 2.98 -8.52 24.02
N GLN A 164 2.87 -8.18 22.74
CA GLN A 164 2.06 -8.96 21.81
C GLN A 164 2.90 -10.14 21.30
N PRO A 165 2.47 -11.42 21.47
CA PRO A 165 3.26 -12.57 21.06
C PRO A 165 3.51 -12.61 19.55
N LYS A 166 4.61 -13.26 19.15
CA LYS A 166 4.92 -13.58 17.74
C LYS A 166 4.00 -14.65 17.11
N ALA A 167 2.92 -15.07 17.78
CA ALA A 167 2.08 -16.21 17.40
C ALA A 167 1.35 -16.06 16.05
N ALA A 168 1.07 -14.84 15.59
CA ALA A 168 0.32 -14.60 14.35
C ALA A 168 1.16 -14.72 13.06
N LYS A 169 2.25 -15.51 13.06
CA LYS A 169 3.08 -15.80 11.88
C LYS A 169 3.21 -17.29 11.53
N GLU A 170 2.73 -18.20 12.38
CA GLU A 170 2.83 -19.66 12.14
C GLU A 170 1.48 -20.27 11.71
N GLU A 171 0.35 -19.83 12.27
CA GLU A 171 -1.01 -20.33 11.92
C GLU A 171 -1.50 -20.00 10.49
N ALA A 172 -0.69 -19.37 9.64
CA ALA A 172 -1.01 -19.11 8.23
C ALA A 172 -0.20 -19.98 7.25
N ALA A 173 0.68 -20.85 7.76
CA ALA A 173 1.50 -21.76 6.95
C ALA A 173 1.09 -23.25 7.11
N ASP A 174 0.35 -23.59 8.17
CA ASP A 174 0.08 -24.98 8.59
C ASP A 174 -1.35 -25.44 8.21
N SER A 175 -1.70 -25.35 6.92
CA SER A 175 -3.00 -25.83 6.42
C SER A 175 -2.94 -26.35 4.97
N LEU A 176 -1.75 -26.73 4.49
CA LEU A 176 -1.56 -27.17 3.11
C LEU A 176 -0.39 -28.16 2.91
N GLU A 177 -0.12 -29.03 3.90
CA GLU A 177 0.69 -30.24 3.64
C GLU A 177 0.43 -31.38 4.64
N SER A 178 -0.43 -32.33 4.27
CA SER A 178 -0.26 -33.77 4.58
C SER A 178 -1.43 -34.60 4.00
N GLN A 179 -1.10 -35.85 3.63
CA GLN A 179 -1.98 -36.89 3.07
C GLN A 179 -2.35 -36.67 1.57
N GLU A 180 -2.01 -37.56 0.64
CA GLU A 180 -1.40 -38.90 0.75
C GLU A 180 -0.63 -39.25 -0.54
N ASP A 181 0.50 -39.94 -0.40
CA ASP A 181 1.22 -40.56 -1.51
C ASP A 181 1.66 -41.97 -1.07
N THR A 182 1.00 -43.01 -1.55
CA THR A 182 1.40 -44.42 -1.35
C THR A 182 0.84 -45.26 -2.50
N VAL A 183 1.66 -46.16 -3.05
CA VAL A 183 1.55 -46.61 -4.45
C VAL A 183 1.60 -48.13 -4.57
N ILE A 184 0.66 -48.70 -5.34
CA ILE A 184 0.63 -50.08 -5.93
C ILE A 184 0.42 -51.25 -4.93
N SER A 185 -0.47 -52.23 -5.13
CA SER A 185 -1.57 -52.48 -6.10
C SER A 185 -2.52 -53.59 -5.51
N ASP A 186 -3.47 -54.29 -6.16
CA ASP A 186 -3.77 -54.52 -7.59
C ASP A 186 -5.19 -55.11 -7.85
N ASN A 187 -5.52 -55.24 -9.14
CA ASN A 187 -6.41 -56.21 -9.81
C ASN A 187 -7.95 -56.00 -9.98
N GLU A 188 -8.37 -56.35 -11.21
CA GLU A 188 -9.70 -56.77 -11.73
C GLU A 188 -10.87 -55.78 -12.03
N SER A 189 -10.86 -55.30 -13.28
CA SER A 189 -11.83 -55.68 -14.35
C SER A 189 -13.21 -54.98 -14.51
N CYS A 190 -13.37 -54.37 -15.71
CA CYS A 190 -14.56 -54.34 -16.58
C CYS A 190 -15.97 -53.94 -16.04
N ASN A 191 -16.52 -52.82 -16.52
CA ASN A 191 -17.31 -52.79 -17.78
C ASN A 191 -17.90 -51.41 -18.14
N ASN A 192 -18.31 -51.26 -19.40
CA ASN A 192 -18.90 -50.06 -20.00
C ASN A 192 -20.35 -49.79 -19.54
N ALA A 193 -20.75 -48.52 -19.53
CA ALA A 193 -22.11 -48.09 -19.90
C ALA A 193 -22.06 -46.66 -20.47
N GLU A 194 -23.02 -46.34 -21.33
CA GLU A 194 -23.00 -45.23 -22.29
C GLU A 194 -24.36 -44.51 -22.27
N TYR A 195 -24.42 -43.21 -22.64
CA TYR A 195 -25.65 -42.38 -22.73
C TYR A 195 -26.39 -42.13 -21.37
N GLU A 196 -27.25 -41.12 -21.21
CA GLU A 196 -27.92 -40.24 -22.17
C GLU A 196 -28.17 -38.82 -21.58
N SER A 197 -28.39 -37.85 -22.47
CA SER A 197 -28.80 -36.47 -22.14
C SER A 197 -30.30 -36.32 -21.96
N HIS A 198 -30.77 -35.41 -21.09
CA HIS A 198 -32.06 -34.76 -21.33
C HIS A 198 -32.14 -33.31 -20.82
N GLU A 199 -32.78 -32.47 -21.64
CA GLU A 199 -33.02 -31.04 -21.42
C GLU A 199 -34.15 -30.76 -20.41
N GLY A 200 -34.24 -29.51 -19.94
CA GLY A 200 -35.34 -29.04 -19.09
C GLY A 200 -35.22 -27.56 -18.72
N GLU A 201 -35.46 -26.66 -19.68
CA GLU A 201 -35.79 -25.28 -19.36
C GLU A 201 -37.20 -25.22 -18.75
N GLU A 202 -37.39 -24.46 -17.68
CA GLU A 202 -38.69 -23.82 -17.46
C GLU A 202 -38.51 -22.47 -16.75
N THR A 203 -39.26 -21.47 -17.22
CA THR A 203 -39.23 -20.09 -16.70
C THR A 203 -40.57 -19.78 -16.08
N PHE A 204 -40.60 -19.11 -14.93
CA PHE A 204 -41.78 -18.34 -14.54
C PHE A 204 -41.44 -17.11 -13.68
N SER A 205 -42.34 -16.14 -13.75
CA SER A 205 -42.15 -14.75 -13.36
C SER A 205 -42.77 -14.38 -12.01
N HIS A 206 -42.38 -13.18 -11.55
CA HIS A 206 -43.09 -12.21 -10.70
C HIS A 206 -44.33 -12.64 -9.90
N ASN A 207 -44.41 -12.13 -8.66
CA ASN A 207 -45.54 -11.25 -8.29
C ASN A 207 -45.08 -10.19 -7.28
N GLU A 208 -45.71 -9.01 -7.37
CA GLU A 208 -45.66 -7.92 -6.39
C GLU A 208 -46.75 -8.12 -5.32
N ASP A 209 -46.55 -7.51 -4.14
CA ASP A 209 -47.58 -6.97 -3.23
C ASP A 209 -46.92 -5.87 -2.36
#